data_AF-A0A925JH15-F1
#
_entry.id   AF-A0A925JH15-F1
#
_cell.length_a   1.000
_cell.length_b   1.000
_cell.length_c   1.000
_cell.angle_alpha   90.00
_cell.angle_beta   90.00
_cell.angle_gamma   90.00
#
_symmetry.space_group_name_H-M   'P 1'
#
loop_
_entity.id
_entity.type
_entity.pdbx_description
1 polymer ?
#
loop_
_entity_poly.entity_id
_entity_poly.type
_entity_poly.pdbx_seq_one_letter_code
_entity_poly.pdbx_strand_id
1 'polypeptide(L)'
;TKKVITTLNSLCIEMDQRYDLLKNGQVRNLKEYNAKFINRKLNPEEGHRFLPFIVLVVDEFADLMMTAGKEVETPIARLAQLARAVGIHLVIATQRPSVNIITGTIKANFPARLAFRVLSKIDSRTILDSGGADQLIGRGDMLFSTGNDLIRLQCAFVDTPEVERISDFIGNQRGYSSAWMLPEYVDENGEGGSIKDFDPDDRDSLFEDAARLIVMHQQGSTSLIQRKLKLGYNRAGRLIDQLEAAGVVGPFEGSKAREVLLPDDYALEQFLDNLNKKNN
;
A
#
# COMPACT_ATOMS: atom_id res chain seq x y z
N THR A 1 -9.77 -0.46 8.76
CA THR A 1 -9.17 -1.76 8.36
C THR A 1 -9.00 -1.90 6.85
N LYS A 2 -10.03 -1.62 6.03
CA LYS A 2 -9.94 -1.68 4.55
C LYS A 2 -8.70 -0.96 3.97
N LYS A 3 -8.45 0.29 4.38
CA LYS A 3 -7.26 1.07 3.97
C LYS A 3 -5.92 0.38 4.30
N VAL A 4 -5.83 -0.32 5.42
CA VAL A 4 -4.60 -1.04 5.82
C VAL A 4 -4.36 -2.23 4.89
N ILE A 5 -5.40 -3.04 4.65
CA ILE A 5 -5.34 -4.17 3.72
C ILE A 5 -4.93 -3.69 2.32
N THR A 6 -5.57 -2.62 1.82
CA THR A 6 -5.20 -2.00 0.55
C THR A 6 -3.73 -1.57 0.54
N THR A 7 -3.24 -0.95 1.62
CA THR A 7 -1.84 -0.49 1.72
C THR A 7 -0.85 -1.66 1.72
N LEU A 8 -1.15 -2.73 2.46
CA LEU A 8 -0.31 -3.94 2.52
C LEU A 8 -0.23 -4.62 1.14
N ASN A 9 -1.35 -4.71 0.43
CA ASN A 9 -1.37 -5.26 -0.92
C ASN A 9 -0.69 -4.32 -1.93
N SER A 10 -0.80 -3.00 -1.75
CA SER A 10 -0.07 -2.01 -2.55
C SER A 10 1.45 -2.15 -2.37
N LEU A 11 1.91 -2.45 -1.16
CA LEU A 11 3.31 -2.77 -0.88
C LEU A 11 3.76 -4.08 -1.52
N CYS A 12 2.90 -5.10 -1.55
CA CYS A 12 3.15 -6.33 -2.30
C CYS A 12 3.34 -6.05 -3.80
N ILE A 13 2.51 -5.19 -4.40
CA ILE A 13 2.68 -4.78 -5.80
C ILE A 13 3.99 -4.02 -6.01
N GLU A 14 4.32 -3.05 -5.13
CA GLU A 14 5.60 -2.32 -5.20
C GLU A 14 6.79 -3.28 -5.06
N MET A 15 6.70 -4.30 -4.19
CA MET A 15 7.73 -5.34 -4.05
C MET A 15 7.96 -6.08 -5.37
N ASP A 16 6.88 -6.51 -6.03
CA ASP A 16 6.95 -7.22 -7.31
C ASP A 16 7.53 -6.33 -8.42
N GLN A 17 7.06 -5.08 -8.53
CA GLN A 17 7.59 -4.10 -9.49
C GLN A 17 9.09 -3.83 -9.29
N ARG A 18 9.55 -3.77 -8.03
CA ARG A 18 10.98 -3.62 -7.74
C ARG A 18 11.76 -4.86 -8.18
N TYR A 19 11.22 -6.06 -8.01
CA TYR A 19 11.86 -7.28 -8.50
C TYR A 19 12.03 -7.25 -10.02
N ASP A 20 11.03 -6.80 -10.77
CA ASP A 20 11.14 -6.65 -12.22
C ASP A 20 12.22 -5.63 -12.61
N LEU A 21 12.30 -4.50 -11.92
CA LEU A 21 13.35 -3.50 -12.12
C LEU A 21 14.75 -4.07 -11.82
N LEU A 22 14.90 -4.84 -10.74
CA LEU A 22 16.17 -5.50 -10.39
C LEU A 22 16.57 -6.53 -11.46
N LYS A 23 15.60 -7.32 -11.96
CA LYS A 23 15.80 -8.31 -13.01
C LYS A 23 16.23 -7.65 -14.32
N ASN A 24 15.53 -6.60 -14.75
CA ASN A 24 15.86 -5.84 -15.96
C ASN A 24 17.21 -5.15 -15.83
N GLY A 25 17.51 -4.62 -14.64
CA GLY A 25 18.82 -4.04 -14.31
C GLY A 25 19.93 -5.07 -14.09
N GLN A 26 19.65 -6.37 -14.16
CA GLN A 26 20.59 -7.48 -13.94
C GLN A 26 21.39 -7.33 -12.63
N VAL A 27 20.67 -7.15 -11.53
CA VAL A 27 21.22 -6.94 -10.17
C VAL A 27 20.42 -7.73 -9.15
N ARG A 28 21.05 -8.06 -8.01
CA ARG A 28 20.43 -8.94 -7.00
C ARG A 28 19.74 -8.20 -5.88
N ASN A 29 20.08 -6.93 -5.65
CA ASN A 29 19.55 -6.17 -4.53
C ASN A 29 19.45 -4.67 -4.84
N LEU A 30 18.69 -3.97 -4.00
CA LEU A 30 18.41 -2.54 -4.09
C LEU A 30 19.68 -1.68 -4.11
N LYS A 31 20.71 -2.05 -3.35
CA LYS A 31 21.96 -1.27 -3.26
C LYS A 31 22.72 -1.29 -4.59
N GLU A 32 22.88 -2.47 -5.19
CA GLU A 32 23.48 -2.63 -6.51
C GLU A 32 22.67 -1.90 -7.59
N TYR A 33 21.35 -2.02 -7.53
CA TYR A 33 20.44 -1.35 -8.44
C TYR A 33 20.62 0.18 -8.40
N ASN A 34 20.54 0.77 -7.21
CA ASN A 34 20.70 2.21 -7.03
C ASN A 34 22.11 2.68 -7.41
N ALA A 35 23.15 1.88 -7.14
CA ALA A 35 24.50 2.18 -7.58
C ALA A 35 24.60 2.23 -9.12
N LYS A 36 23.97 1.30 -9.85
CA LYS A 36 23.90 1.37 -11.32
C LYS A 36 23.11 2.59 -11.79
N PHE A 37 21.98 2.90 -11.15
CA PHE A 37 21.15 4.06 -11.50
C PHE A 37 21.91 5.39 -11.35
N ILE A 38 22.57 5.60 -10.21
CA ILE A 38 23.37 6.82 -9.94
C ILE A 38 24.52 6.95 -10.94
N ASN A 39 25.17 5.84 -11.29
CA ASN A 39 26.24 5.80 -12.29
C ASN A 39 25.73 5.84 -13.74
N ARG A 40 24.45 6.15 -13.98
CA ARG A 40 23.81 6.27 -15.30
C ARG A 40 23.92 5.01 -16.16
N LYS A 41 23.94 3.83 -15.53
CA LYS A 41 23.99 2.52 -16.20
C LYS A 41 22.60 1.90 -16.42
N LEU A 42 21.54 2.57 -15.99
CA LEU A 42 20.15 2.17 -16.17
C LEU A 42 19.41 3.31 -16.87
N ASN A 43 18.70 3.00 -17.95
CA ASN A 43 18.02 4.00 -18.77
C ASN A 43 16.65 4.38 -18.16
N PRO A 44 16.40 5.64 -17.77
CA PRO A 44 15.10 6.05 -17.26
C PRO A 44 13.94 5.89 -18.26
N GLU A 45 14.22 5.93 -19.56
CA GLU A 45 13.20 5.72 -20.60
C GLU A 45 12.66 4.28 -20.63
N GLU A 46 13.42 3.33 -20.08
CA GLU A 46 13.00 1.93 -19.88
C GLU A 46 12.26 1.72 -18.54
N GLY A 47 11.85 2.82 -17.88
CA GLY A 47 11.13 2.79 -16.61
C GLY A 47 12.02 2.69 -15.37
N HIS A 48 13.35 2.67 -15.53
CA HIS A 48 14.25 2.69 -14.39
C HIS A 48 14.19 4.02 -13.64
N ARG A 49 14.09 3.93 -12.31
CA ARG A 49 14.08 5.06 -11.39
C ARG A 49 14.89 4.72 -10.15
N PHE A 50 15.33 5.72 -9.40
CA PHE A 50 15.90 5.51 -8.07
C PHE A 50 14.85 4.90 -7.13
N LEU A 51 15.27 3.92 -6.31
CA LEU A 51 14.36 3.20 -5.43
C LEU A 51 14.77 3.43 -3.95
N PRO A 52 13.98 4.18 -3.16
CA PRO A 52 14.28 4.38 -1.74
C PRO A 52 14.01 3.12 -0.93
N PHE A 53 14.65 2.98 0.23
CA PHE A 53 14.22 1.99 1.22
C PHE A 53 12.82 2.37 1.75
N ILE A 54 11.97 1.37 1.92
CA ILE A 54 10.64 1.55 2.53
C ILE A 54 10.66 0.82 3.88
N VAL A 55 10.20 1.51 4.93
CA VAL A 55 10.00 0.91 6.25
C VAL A 55 8.52 0.97 6.59
N LEU A 56 7.89 -0.20 6.72
CA LEU A 56 6.52 -0.32 7.21
C LEU A 56 6.57 -0.50 8.73
N VAL A 57 5.97 0.44 9.46
CA VAL A 57 5.86 0.40 10.93
C VAL A 57 4.40 0.16 11.31
N VAL A 58 4.17 -0.85 12.14
CA VAL A 58 2.86 -1.17 12.72
C VAL A 58 3.01 -1.13 14.24
N ASP A 59 2.40 -0.14 14.90
CA ASP A 59 2.56 0.08 16.34
C ASP A 59 1.78 -0.94 17.19
N GLU A 60 0.53 -1.23 16.81
CA GLU A 60 -0.29 -2.24 17.49
C GLU A 60 -0.84 -3.24 16.47
N PHE A 61 -0.08 -4.32 16.26
CA PHE A 61 -0.42 -5.37 15.32
C PHE A 61 -1.65 -6.18 15.72
N ALA A 62 -1.92 -6.28 17.03
CA ALA A 62 -3.06 -7.03 17.54
C ALA A 62 -4.39 -6.52 16.98
N ASP A 63 -4.55 -5.21 16.88
CA ASP A 63 -5.79 -4.59 16.43
C ASP A 63 -6.09 -4.93 14.96
N LEU A 64 -5.04 -5.06 14.14
CA LEU A 64 -5.17 -5.49 12.75
C LEU A 64 -5.56 -6.97 12.66
N MET A 65 -4.90 -7.83 13.45
CA MET A 65 -5.18 -9.26 13.47
C MET A 65 -6.58 -9.58 13.99
N MET A 66 -7.07 -8.85 14.98
CA MET A 66 -8.41 -9.05 15.54
C MET A 66 -9.51 -8.61 14.57
N THR A 67 -9.22 -7.65 13.67
CA THR A 67 -10.24 -7.10 12.77
C THR A 67 -10.25 -7.77 11.40
N ALA A 68 -9.10 -8.18 10.87
CA ALA A 68 -8.97 -8.72 9.51
C ALA A 68 -8.17 -10.03 9.40
N GLY A 69 -7.59 -10.52 10.51
CA GLY A 69 -6.92 -11.82 10.61
C GLY A 69 -6.06 -12.17 9.39
N LYS A 70 -6.51 -13.16 8.62
CA LYS A 70 -5.79 -13.70 7.45
C LYS A 70 -5.51 -12.68 6.34
N GLU A 71 -6.39 -11.70 6.14
CA GLU A 71 -6.22 -10.67 5.09
C GLU A 71 -5.05 -9.73 5.40
N VAL A 72 -4.64 -9.65 6.67
CA VAL A 72 -3.46 -8.88 7.11
C VAL A 72 -2.24 -9.80 7.24
N GLU A 73 -2.42 -10.99 7.82
CA GLU A 73 -1.32 -11.95 8.05
C GLU A 73 -0.63 -12.35 6.73
N THR A 74 -1.41 -12.65 5.70
CA THR A 74 -0.89 -13.14 4.41
C THR A 74 0.05 -12.15 3.73
N PRO A 75 -0.33 -10.88 3.48
CA PRO A 75 0.58 -9.93 2.85
C PRO A 75 1.79 -9.57 3.74
N ILE A 76 1.62 -9.52 5.06
CA ILE A 76 2.75 -9.29 5.99
C ILE A 76 3.77 -10.44 5.91
N ALA A 77 3.30 -11.69 5.97
CA ALA A 77 4.16 -12.85 5.84
C ALA A 77 4.90 -12.85 4.50
N ARG A 78 4.20 -12.56 3.40
CA ARG A 78 4.79 -12.47 2.06
C ARG A 78 5.87 -11.38 1.98
N LEU A 79 5.60 -10.19 2.50
CA LEU A 79 6.56 -9.08 2.51
C LEU A 79 7.79 -9.43 3.37
N ALA A 80 7.58 -9.99 4.56
CA ALA A 80 8.68 -10.38 5.44
C ALA A 80 9.57 -11.47 4.82
N GLN A 81 8.98 -12.39 4.06
CA GLN A 81 9.70 -13.46 3.36
C GLN A 81 10.55 -12.94 2.19
N LEU A 82 10.00 -12.06 1.35
CA LEU A 82 10.57 -11.76 0.04
C LEU A 82 11.18 -10.37 -0.08
N ALA A 83 10.83 -9.41 0.77
CA ALA A 83 11.09 -8.01 0.45
C ALA A 83 12.51 -7.50 0.80
N ARG A 84 13.33 -8.33 1.47
CA ARG A 84 14.70 -7.99 1.90
C ARG A 84 15.58 -7.48 0.74
N ALA A 85 15.55 -8.16 -0.41
CA ALA A 85 16.42 -7.82 -1.54
C ALA A 85 16.00 -6.50 -2.22
N VAL A 86 14.70 -6.18 -2.21
CA VAL A 86 14.12 -4.97 -2.80
C VAL A 86 14.04 -3.79 -1.82
N GLY A 87 14.54 -3.98 -0.60
CA GLY A 87 14.69 -2.94 0.42
C GLY A 87 13.38 -2.43 1.01
N ILE A 88 12.43 -3.33 1.22
CA ILE A 88 11.25 -3.06 2.05
C ILE A 88 11.45 -3.82 3.37
N HIS A 89 11.33 -3.11 4.48
CA HIS A 89 11.57 -3.62 5.83
C HIS A 89 10.34 -3.41 6.71
N LEU A 90 10.07 -4.37 7.60
CA LEU A 90 8.88 -4.36 8.45
C LEU A 90 9.30 -4.26 9.91
N VAL A 91 8.65 -3.36 10.65
CA VAL A 91 8.71 -3.23 12.10
C VAL A 91 7.31 -3.38 12.63
N ILE A 92 7.10 -4.40 13.45
CA ILE A 92 5.78 -4.73 14.00
C ILE A 92 5.91 -4.75 15.51
N ALA A 93 5.08 -3.97 16.18
CA ALA A 93 4.96 -3.90 17.61
C ALA A 93 3.55 -4.34 18.06
N THR A 94 3.45 -4.78 19.29
CA THR A 94 2.19 -5.12 19.96
C THR A 94 2.38 -5.15 21.46
N GLN A 95 1.34 -4.77 22.20
CA GLN A 95 1.28 -4.95 23.65
C GLN A 95 0.58 -6.26 24.05
N ARG A 96 0.06 -7.03 23.09
CA ARG A 96 -0.72 -8.25 23.32
C ARG A 96 0.00 -9.49 22.79
N PRO A 97 1.00 -10.02 23.52
CA PRO A 97 1.83 -11.14 23.09
C PRO A 97 1.12 -12.51 23.22
N SER A 98 0.03 -12.70 22.47
CA SER A 98 -0.73 -13.95 22.42
C SER A 98 -0.41 -14.76 21.16
N VAL A 99 -0.58 -16.09 21.23
CA VAL A 99 -0.34 -17.01 20.10
C VAL A 99 -1.26 -16.71 18.90
N ASN A 100 -2.45 -16.14 19.16
CA ASN A 100 -3.40 -15.74 18.12
C ASN A 100 -2.96 -14.49 17.36
N ILE A 101 -2.08 -13.67 17.95
CA ILE A 101 -1.55 -12.45 17.34
C ILE A 101 -0.17 -12.74 16.74
N ILE A 102 0.71 -13.37 17.52
CA ILE A 102 2.06 -13.78 17.11
C ILE A 102 2.00 -15.24 16.66
N THR A 103 1.40 -15.45 15.49
CA THR A 103 1.20 -16.79 14.92
C THR A 103 2.53 -17.45 14.51
N GLY A 104 2.51 -18.75 14.25
CA GLY A 104 3.68 -19.47 13.72
C GLY A 104 4.19 -18.89 12.39
N THR A 105 3.28 -18.46 11.51
CA THR A 105 3.61 -17.82 10.23
C THR A 105 4.37 -16.51 10.44
N ILE A 106 3.91 -15.68 11.39
CA ILE A 106 4.61 -14.44 11.75
C ILE A 106 5.98 -14.77 12.34
N LYS A 107 6.08 -15.69 13.31
CA LYS A 107 7.38 -16.06 13.89
C LYS A 107 8.37 -16.58 12.85
N ALA A 108 7.93 -17.39 11.89
CA ALA A 108 8.79 -17.95 10.86
C ALA A 108 9.44 -16.89 9.95
N ASN A 109 8.79 -15.74 9.76
CA ASN A 109 9.26 -14.69 8.85
C ASN A 109 9.94 -13.51 9.55
N PHE A 110 9.87 -13.43 10.89
CA PHE A 110 10.50 -12.38 11.70
C PHE A 110 11.55 -12.98 12.65
N PRO A 111 12.80 -13.20 12.17
CA PRO A 111 13.85 -13.84 12.98
C PRO A 111 14.44 -12.92 14.05
N ALA A 112 14.42 -11.59 13.83
CA ALA A 112 14.84 -10.60 14.80
C ALA A 112 13.66 -10.19 15.66
N ARG A 113 13.74 -10.40 16.97
CA ARG A 113 12.65 -10.17 17.92
C ARG A 113 13.14 -9.45 19.15
N LEU A 114 12.31 -8.55 19.66
CA LEU A 114 12.60 -7.75 20.84
C LEU A 114 11.43 -7.88 21.81
N ALA A 115 11.71 -8.18 23.06
CA ALA A 115 10.72 -8.19 24.12
C ALA A 115 11.15 -7.23 25.24
N PHE A 116 10.30 -6.26 25.55
CA PHE A 116 10.33 -5.54 26.82
C PHE A 116 9.75 -6.42 27.93
N ARG A 117 9.72 -5.89 29.16
CA ARG A 117 9.09 -6.55 30.30
C ARG A 117 7.66 -6.99 29.97
N VAL A 118 7.39 -8.28 30.13
CA VAL A 118 6.05 -8.89 30.01
C VAL A 118 5.57 -9.41 31.37
N LEU A 119 4.27 -9.74 31.46
CA LEU A 119 3.66 -10.17 32.71
C LEU A 119 3.97 -11.62 33.06
N SER A 120 4.14 -12.48 32.06
CA SER A 120 4.29 -13.92 32.28
C SER A 120 5.39 -14.56 31.43
N LYS A 121 5.92 -15.68 31.92
CA LYS A 121 6.84 -16.54 31.17
C LYS A 121 6.23 -17.09 29.88
N ILE A 122 4.90 -17.20 29.83
CA ILE A 122 4.16 -17.63 28.64
C ILE A 122 4.28 -16.56 27.56
N ASP A 123 4.03 -15.29 27.89
CA ASP A 123 4.18 -14.16 26.98
C ASP A 123 5.61 -14.03 26.45
N SER A 124 6.62 -14.23 27.32
CA SER A 124 8.03 -14.25 26.93
C SER A 124 8.29 -15.30 25.85
N ARG A 125 7.77 -16.52 26.05
CA ARG A 125 7.91 -17.62 25.09
C ARG A 125 7.14 -17.35 23.80
N THR A 126 5.98 -16.67 23.86
CA THR A 126 5.24 -16.30 22.66
C THR A 126 6.05 -15.36 21.77
N ILE A 127 6.81 -14.42 22.36
CA ILE A 127 7.63 -13.46 21.59
C ILE A 127 8.98 -14.05 21.19
N LEU A 128 9.73 -14.64 22.13
CA LEU A 128 11.14 -14.97 21.96
C LEU A 128 11.42 -16.47 21.72
N ASP A 129 10.40 -17.32 21.83
CA ASP A 129 10.54 -18.78 21.96
C ASP A 129 11.36 -19.20 23.21
N SER A 130 11.66 -18.26 24.11
CA SER A 130 12.41 -18.44 25.35
C SER A 130 11.77 -17.68 26.53
N GLY A 131 12.10 -18.07 27.75
CA GLY A 131 11.77 -17.26 28.95
C GLY A 131 12.72 -16.07 29.12
N GLY A 132 12.46 -15.23 30.13
CA GLY A 132 13.39 -14.18 30.56
C GLY A 132 12.80 -12.77 30.47
N ALA A 133 11.88 -12.51 29.54
CA ALA A 133 11.27 -11.19 29.41
C ALA A 133 10.36 -10.86 30.61
N ASP A 134 9.83 -11.87 31.29
CA ASP A 134 9.06 -11.75 32.54
C ASP A 134 9.91 -11.29 33.75
N GLN A 135 11.24 -11.43 33.65
CA GLN A 135 12.20 -11.06 34.70
C GLN A 135 12.80 -9.66 34.49
N LEU A 136 12.47 -9.00 33.38
CA LEU A 136 12.94 -7.65 33.10
C LEU A 136 12.36 -6.65 34.09
N ILE A 137 13.13 -5.60 34.36
CA ILE A 137 12.77 -4.56 35.34
C ILE A 137 11.90 -3.45 34.73
N GLY A 138 11.71 -3.44 33.41
CA GLY A 138 10.97 -2.41 32.68
C GLY A 138 11.84 -1.18 32.37
N ARG A 139 11.20 -0.04 32.07
CA ARG A 139 11.88 1.25 31.81
C ARG A 139 13.01 1.16 30.77
N GLY A 140 12.75 0.48 29.66
CA GLY A 140 13.71 0.29 28.58
C GLY A 140 14.55 -0.98 28.66
N ASP A 141 14.52 -1.73 29.77
CA ASP A 141 15.15 -3.06 29.86
C ASP A 141 14.46 -4.04 28.91
N MET A 142 15.24 -4.67 28.03
CA MET A 142 14.73 -5.51 26.94
C MET A 142 15.64 -6.70 26.64
N LEU A 143 15.05 -7.73 26.04
CA LEU A 143 15.76 -8.85 25.44
C LEU A 143 15.63 -8.77 23.92
N PHE A 144 16.75 -8.95 23.22
CA PHE A 144 16.83 -9.04 21.78
C PHE A 144 17.28 -10.43 21.37
N SER A 145 16.56 -11.05 20.45
CA SER A 145 16.87 -12.35 19.87
C SER A 145 17.01 -12.26 18.37
N THR A 146 18.06 -12.87 17.83
CA THR A 146 18.26 -13.08 16.38
C THR A 146 18.13 -14.55 16.00
N GLY A 147 17.40 -15.33 16.80
CA GLY A 147 17.18 -16.77 16.62
C GLY A 147 18.08 -17.65 17.48
N ASN A 148 19.39 -17.41 17.46
CA ASN A 148 20.36 -18.24 18.18
C ASN A 148 20.83 -17.63 19.51
N ASP A 149 20.96 -16.31 19.55
CA ASP A 149 21.48 -15.58 20.71
C ASP A 149 20.38 -14.75 21.35
N LEU A 150 20.37 -14.72 22.68
CA LEU A 150 19.49 -13.89 23.48
C LEU A 150 20.34 -12.86 24.24
N ILE A 151 20.21 -11.59 23.88
CA ILE A 151 21.03 -10.50 24.38
C ILE A 151 20.15 -9.57 25.20
N ARG A 152 20.55 -9.30 26.45
CA ARG A 152 19.89 -8.27 27.28
C ARG A 152 20.47 -6.90 26.97
N LEU A 153 19.60 -5.93 26.72
CA LEU A 153 19.94 -4.58 26.31
C LEU A 153 19.13 -3.57 27.14
N GLN A 154 19.66 -2.36 27.23
CA GLN A 154 18.94 -1.21 27.77
C GLN A 154 18.58 -0.26 26.62
N CYS A 155 17.30 -0.07 26.37
CA CYS A 155 16.81 0.90 25.39
C CYS A 155 17.13 2.32 25.86
N ALA A 156 17.59 3.15 24.93
CA ALA A 156 17.77 4.57 25.17
C ALA A 156 16.41 5.22 25.45
N PHE A 157 16.36 6.05 26.48
CA PHE A 157 15.19 6.86 26.78
C PHE A 157 15.22 8.11 25.89
N VAL A 158 14.07 8.41 25.28
CA VAL A 158 13.83 9.66 24.54
C VAL A 158 12.50 10.21 25.04
N ASP A 159 12.48 11.47 25.45
CA ASP A 159 11.26 12.12 25.92
C ASP A 159 10.42 12.70 24.75
N THR A 160 9.16 13.03 25.02
CA THR A 160 8.28 13.62 24.00
C THR A 160 8.84 14.94 23.44
N PRO A 161 9.33 15.89 24.25
CA PRO A 161 9.98 17.10 23.73
C PRO A 161 11.17 16.83 22.79
N GLU A 162 11.96 15.79 23.02
CA GLU A 162 13.07 15.38 22.15
C GLU A 162 12.56 14.88 20.81
N VAL A 163 11.50 14.07 20.82
CA VAL A 163 10.83 13.60 19.59
C VAL A 163 10.28 14.78 18.79
N GLU A 164 9.62 15.73 19.44
CA GLU A 164 9.10 16.95 18.81
C GLU A 164 10.22 17.77 18.18
N ARG A 165 11.32 18.03 18.92
CA ARG A 165 12.48 18.75 18.39
C ARG A 165 13.10 18.07 17.16
N ILE A 166 13.20 16.74 17.19
CA ILE A 166 13.72 15.97 16.04
C ILE A 166 12.75 16.06 14.86
N SER A 167 11.44 15.92 15.10
CA SER A 167 10.42 16.04 14.07
C SER A 167 10.43 17.41 13.41
N ASP A 168 10.51 18.48 14.20
CA ASP A 168 10.60 19.85 13.68
C ASP A 168 11.89 20.09 12.91
N PHE A 169 13.02 19.58 13.43
CA PHE A 169 14.30 19.67 12.73
C PHE A 169 14.26 18.98 11.36
N ILE A 170 13.61 17.82 11.25
CA ILE A 170 13.43 17.10 9.98
C ILE A 170 12.42 17.83 9.08
N GLY A 171 11.28 18.26 9.63
CA GLY A 171 10.20 18.92 8.89
C GLY A 171 10.61 20.27 8.28
N ASN A 172 11.56 20.97 8.88
CA ASN A 172 12.12 22.22 8.37
C ASN A 172 13.18 22.04 7.27
N GLN A 173 13.63 20.81 7.01
CA GLN A 173 14.54 20.54 5.90
C GLN A 173 13.79 20.55 4.57
N ARG A 174 14.53 20.68 3.47
CA ARG A 174 13.95 20.60 2.13
C ARG A 174 13.39 19.19 1.88
N GLY A 175 12.07 19.05 2.03
CA GLY A 175 11.34 17.81 1.78
C GLY A 175 10.98 17.61 0.30
N TYR A 176 10.37 16.45 0.03
CA TYR A 176 9.70 16.18 -1.23
C TYR A 176 8.35 16.90 -1.28
N SER A 177 7.91 17.31 -2.48
CA SER A 177 6.63 18.02 -2.67
C SER A 177 5.39 17.17 -2.39
N SER A 178 5.55 15.84 -2.39
CA SER A 178 4.48 14.90 -2.15
C SER A 178 5.03 13.63 -1.50
N ALA A 179 4.13 12.87 -0.88
CA ALA A 179 4.44 11.53 -0.42
C ALA A 179 4.85 10.61 -1.59
N TRP A 180 5.59 9.55 -1.26
CA TRP A 180 5.84 8.46 -2.19
C TRP A 180 4.55 7.66 -2.37
N MET A 181 3.93 7.77 -3.54
CA MET A 181 2.68 7.09 -3.83
C MET A 181 2.95 5.61 -4.13
N LEU A 182 2.30 4.73 -3.37
CA LEU A 182 2.31 3.30 -3.67
C LEU A 182 1.40 2.99 -4.86
N PRO A 183 1.68 1.91 -5.61
CA PRO A 183 0.77 1.43 -6.64
C PRO A 183 -0.62 1.16 -6.08
N GLU A 184 -1.67 1.48 -6.82
CA GLU A 184 -3.04 1.17 -6.38
C GLU A 184 -3.26 -0.36 -6.37
N TYR A 185 -3.72 -0.88 -5.25
CA TYR A 185 -4.29 -2.21 -5.16
C TYR A 185 -5.79 -2.16 -5.47
N VAL A 186 -6.21 -3.00 -6.41
CA VAL A 186 -7.61 -3.22 -6.77
C VAL A 186 -7.94 -4.64 -6.34
N ASP A 187 -8.97 -4.79 -5.51
CA ASP A 187 -9.45 -6.10 -5.12
C ASP A 187 -10.23 -6.70 -6.29
N GLU A 188 -9.78 -7.85 -6.81
CA GLU A 188 -10.47 -8.56 -7.89
C GLU A 188 -11.79 -9.19 -7.39
N ASN A 189 -11.96 -9.38 -6.08
CA ASN A 189 -13.16 -9.93 -5.44
C ASN A 189 -14.02 -8.87 -4.75
N GLY A 190 -13.56 -7.62 -4.70
CA GLY A 190 -14.32 -6.50 -4.17
C GLY A 190 -15.16 -5.91 -5.28
N GLU A 191 -16.43 -6.32 -5.39
CA GLU A 191 -17.45 -5.74 -6.28
C GLU A 191 -16.90 -5.37 -7.67
N GLY A 192 -16.15 -6.30 -8.26
CA GLY A 192 -15.87 -6.32 -9.68
C GLY A 192 -17.12 -6.80 -10.40
N GLY A 193 -18.13 -5.93 -10.47
CA GLY A 193 -19.35 -6.15 -11.22
C GLY A 193 -19.03 -6.72 -12.60
N SER A 194 -19.53 -7.93 -12.83
CA SER A 194 -19.59 -8.51 -14.16
C SER A 194 -20.22 -7.49 -15.10
N ILE A 195 -19.68 -7.39 -16.31
CA ILE A 195 -20.23 -6.60 -17.42
C ILE A 195 -21.70 -6.98 -17.60
N LYS A 196 -22.64 -6.27 -16.97
CA LYS A 196 -24.07 -6.17 -17.36
C LYS A 196 -24.98 -5.28 -16.52
N ASP A 197 -24.65 -4.89 -15.29
CA ASP A 197 -25.49 -3.92 -14.57
C ASP A 197 -24.61 -2.77 -14.02
N PHE A 198 -24.81 -1.58 -14.57
CA PHE A 198 -24.32 -0.34 -13.96
C PHE A 198 -25.14 -0.12 -12.69
N ASP A 199 -24.53 -0.28 -11.52
CA ASP A 199 -25.11 0.16 -10.25
C ASP A 199 -24.71 1.63 -10.00
N PRO A 200 -25.66 2.57 -10.01
CA PRO A 200 -25.38 3.96 -9.71
C PRO A 200 -24.78 4.22 -8.32
N ASP A 201 -24.95 3.31 -7.36
CA ASP A 201 -24.44 3.44 -5.98
C ASP A 201 -22.98 2.97 -5.83
N ASP A 202 -22.44 2.24 -6.81
CA ASP A 202 -21.03 1.75 -6.84
C ASP A 202 -20.17 2.48 -7.89
N ARG A 203 -20.50 3.75 -8.17
CA ARG A 203 -19.73 4.58 -9.10
C ARG A 203 -18.42 5.06 -8.49
N ASP A 204 -17.36 5.14 -9.29
CA ASP A 204 -16.09 5.71 -8.85
C ASP A 204 -16.29 7.17 -8.41
N SER A 205 -15.61 7.58 -7.33
CA SER A 205 -15.58 8.97 -6.84
C SER A 205 -15.31 10.04 -7.92
N LEU A 206 -14.62 9.70 -9.00
CA LEU A 206 -14.26 10.59 -10.10
C LEU A 206 -15.12 10.38 -11.35
N PHE A 207 -16.23 9.64 -11.24
CA PHE A 207 -17.12 9.33 -12.35
C PHE A 207 -17.65 10.61 -13.02
N GLU A 208 -18.18 11.56 -12.24
CA GLU A 208 -18.73 12.81 -12.77
C GLU A 208 -17.64 13.68 -13.42
N ASP A 209 -16.46 13.77 -12.79
CA ASP A 209 -15.32 14.50 -13.34
C ASP A 209 -14.82 13.88 -14.66
N ALA A 210 -14.82 12.56 -14.75
CA ALA A 210 -14.47 11.83 -15.97
C ALA A 210 -15.53 12.02 -17.07
N ALA A 211 -16.82 12.01 -16.73
CA ALA A 211 -17.91 12.29 -17.65
C ALA A 211 -17.80 13.70 -18.24
N ARG A 212 -17.61 14.72 -17.38
CA ARG A 212 -17.40 16.12 -17.79
C ARG A 212 -16.21 16.25 -18.70
N LEU A 213 -15.10 15.60 -18.36
CA LEU A 213 -13.89 15.62 -19.18
C LEU A 213 -14.11 15.02 -20.57
N ILE A 214 -14.80 13.88 -20.67
CA ILE A 214 -15.06 13.22 -21.95
C ILE A 214 -16.02 14.04 -22.81
N VAL A 215 -17.10 14.57 -22.24
CA VAL A 215 -18.09 15.38 -22.96
C VAL A 215 -17.48 16.70 -23.41
N MET A 216 -16.67 17.35 -22.58
CA MET A 216 -15.97 18.59 -22.95
C MET A 216 -15.00 18.37 -24.12
N HIS A 217 -14.29 17.25 -24.15
CA HIS A 217 -13.32 16.94 -25.20
C HIS A 217 -13.90 16.15 -26.38
N GLN A 218 -15.16 15.71 -26.30
CA GLN A 218 -15.82 14.85 -27.28
C GLN A 218 -14.96 13.64 -27.68
N GLN A 219 -14.27 13.04 -26.71
CA GLN A 219 -13.35 11.92 -26.93
C GLN A 219 -13.39 10.91 -25.79
N GLY A 220 -14.01 9.74 -26.02
CA GLY A 220 -14.11 8.64 -25.06
C GLY A 220 -12.83 7.79 -24.94
N SER A 221 -11.70 8.41 -24.60
CA SER A 221 -10.40 7.71 -24.51
C SER A 221 -9.95 7.48 -23.05
N THR A 222 -9.61 6.23 -22.73
CA THR A 222 -8.97 5.85 -21.46
C THR A 222 -7.70 6.67 -21.16
N SER A 223 -6.85 6.89 -22.17
CA SER A 223 -5.62 7.68 -22.03
C SER A 223 -5.87 9.17 -21.78
N LEU A 224 -7.04 9.69 -22.16
CA LEU A 224 -7.43 11.07 -21.85
C LEU A 224 -7.75 11.19 -20.36
N ILE A 225 -8.60 10.30 -19.83
CA ILE A 225 -8.95 10.24 -18.41
C ILE A 225 -7.69 10.06 -17.56
N GLN A 226 -6.85 9.09 -17.92
CA GLN A 226 -5.61 8.77 -17.21
C GLN A 226 -4.71 10.01 -17.02
N ARG A 227 -4.44 10.75 -18.11
CA ARG A 227 -3.52 11.89 -18.08
C ARG A 227 -4.10 13.11 -17.37
N LYS A 228 -5.39 13.38 -17.56
CA LYS A 228 -6.04 14.60 -17.05
C LYS A 228 -6.41 14.48 -15.58
N LEU A 229 -6.93 13.32 -15.16
CA LEU A 229 -7.27 13.05 -13.76
C LEU A 229 -6.11 12.46 -12.96
N LYS A 230 -4.94 12.27 -13.59
CA LYS A 230 -3.71 11.72 -12.97
C LYS A 230 -3.96 10.36 -12.30
N LEU A 231 -4.69 9.49 -13.00
CA LEU A 231 -5.06 8.15 -12.52
C LEU A 231 -4.21 7.07 -13.18
N GLY A 232 -4.19 5.86 -12.59
CA GLY A 232 -3.64 4.69 -13.25
C GLY A 232 -4.47 4.26 -14.48
N TYR A 233 -3.83 3.62 -15.47
CA TYR A 233 -4.50 3.20 -16.72
C TYR A 233 -5.71 2.29 -16.46
N ASN A 234 -5.61 1.36 -15.50
CA ASN A 234 -6.71 0.44 -15.17
C ASN A 234 -7.92 1.15 -14.52
N ARG A 235 -7.69 2.20 -13.73
CA ARG A 235 -8.78 3.00 -13.14
C ARG A 235 -9.45 3.88 -14.19
N ALA A 236 -8.65 4.49 -15.07
CA ALA A 236 -9.17 5.19 -16.24
C ALA A 236 -9.96 4.24 -17.17
N GLY A 237 -9.54 2.97 -17.27
CA GLY A 237 -10.23 1.91 -17.99
C GLY A 237 -11.61 1.64 -17.38
N ARG A 238 -11.67 1.37 -16.08
CA ARG A 238 -12.94 1.17 -15.37
C ARG A 238 -13.85 2.38 -15.44
N LEU A 239 -13.31 3.60 -15.34
CA LEU A 239 -14.10 4.82 -15.55
C LEU A 239 -14.70 4.86 -16.96
N ILE A 240 -13.97 4.48 -18.01
CA ILE A 240 -14.55 4.44 -19.37
C ILE A 240 -15.62 3.35 -19.50
N ASP A 241 -15.46 2.22 -18.81
CA ASP A 241 -16.43 1.12 -18.81
C ASP A 241 -17.70 1.49 -18.03
N GLN A 242 -17.56 2.16 -16.87
CA GLN A 242 -18.70 2.70 -16.12
C GLN A 242 -19.45 3.75 -16.94
N LEU A 243 -18.73 4.62 -17.67
CA LEU A 243 -19.35 5.63 -18.55
C LEU A 243 -20.06 4.99 -19.74
N GLU A 244 -19.59 3.85 -20.26
CA GLU A 244 -20.30 3.07 -21.27
C GLU A 244 -21.58 2.48 -20.69
N ALA A 245 -21.47 1.83 -19.54
CA ALA A 245 -22.61 1.18 -18.89
C ALA A 245 -23.69 2.19 -18.47
N ALA A 246 -23.30 3.41 -18.13
CA ALA A 246 -24.19 4.53 -17.86
C ALA A 246 -24.80 5.16 -19.13
N GLY A 247 -24.27 4.86 -20.32
CA GLY A 247 -24.73 5.44 -21.59
C GLY A 247 -24.16 6.84 -21.91
N VAL A 248 -23.04 7.22 -21.30
CA VAL A 248 -22.32 8.46 -21.61
C VAL A 248 -21.41 8.29 -22.83
N VAL A 249 -20.82 7.09 -23.00
CA VAL A 249 -20.01 6.73 -24.17
C VAL A 249 -20.55 5.46 -24.84
N GLY A 250 -20.28 5.32 -26.13
CA GLY A 250 -20.64 4.15 -26.92
C GLY A 250 -19.80 2.92 -26.59
N PRO A 251 -20.09 1.78 -27.25
CA PRO A 251 -19.45 0.52 -26.96
C PRO A 251 -17.96 0.51 -27.30
N PHE A 252 -17.25 -0.49 -26.78
CA PHE A 252 -15.82 -0.68 -27.05
C PHE A 252 -15.52 -0.89 -28.55
N GLU A 253 -14.77 0.03 -29.17
CA GLU A 253 -14.33 -0.04 -30.57
C GLU A 253 -12.84 -0.43 -30.74
N GLY A 254 -12.35 -1.37 -29.92
CA GLY A 254 -10.97 -1.84 -30.04
C GLY A 254 -9.94 -0.79 -29.61
N SER A 255 -9.06 -0.38 -30.52
CA SER A 255 -7.98 0.59 -30.24
C SER A 255 -8.38 2.06 -30.45
N LYS A 256 -9.60 2.33 -30.92
CA LYS A 256 -10.11 3.69 -31.13
C LYS A 256 -10.78 4.23 -29.86
N ALA A 257 -10.83 5.56 -29.77
CA ALA A 257 -11.61 6.23 -28.72
C ALA A 257 -13.10 5.94 -28.93
N ARG A 258 -13.82 5.71 -27.84
CA ARG A 258 -15.27 5.45 -27.89
C ARG A 258 -16.02 6.71 -28.31
N GLU A 259 -17.10 6.52 -29.05
CA GLU A 259 -18.03 7.60 -29.39
C GLU A 259 -18.61 8.21 -28.11
N VAL A 260 -18.76 9.52 -28.06
CA VAL A 260 -19.40 10.22 -26.94
C VAL A 260 -20.85 10.41 -27.29
N LEU A 261 -21.76 9.87 -26.48
CA LEU A 261 -23.20 9.86 -26.77
C LEU A 261 -23.89 11.16 -26.32
N LEU A 262 -23.24 11.93 -25.44
CA LEU A 262 -23.74 13.20 -24.94
C LEU A 262 -23.06 14.37 -25.68
N PRO A 263 -23.82 15.24 -26.36
CA PRO A 263 -23.27 16.25 -27.26
C PRO A 263 -22.67 17.47 -26.55
N ASP A 264 -23.16 17.81 -25.36
CA ASP A 264 -22.74 18.99 -24.63
C ASP A 264 -22.90 18.85 -23.11
N ASP A 265 -22.33 19.81 -22.38
CA ASP A 265 -22.35 19.88 -20.92
C ASP A 265 -23.79 19.98 -20.37
N TYR A 266 -24.70 20.61 -21.11
CA TYR A 266 -26.10 20.72 -20.70
C TYR A 266 -26.82 19.36 -20.71
N ALA A 267 -26.60 18.56 -21.75
CA ALA A 267 -27.11 17.19 -21.83
C ALA A 267 -26.50 16.30 -20.74
N LEU A 268 -25.23 16.52 -20.38
CA LEU A 268 -24.57 15.83 -19.28
C LEU A 268 -25.19 16.18 -17.93
N GLU A 269 -25.43 17.46 -17.63
CA GLU A 269 -26.06 17.85 -16.36
C GLU A 269 -27.48 17.28 -16.22
N GLN A 270 -28.28 17.31 -17.30
CA GLN A 270 -29.59 16.65 -17.30
C GLN A 270 -29.50 15.14 -17.07
N PHE A 271 -28.48 14.49 -17.63
CA PHE A 271 -28.22 13.08 -17.43
C PHE A 271 -27.85 12.78 -15.97
N LEU A 272 -26.91 13.53 -15.38
CA LEU A 272 -26.48 13.37 -13.99
C LEU A 272 -27.62 13.63 -13.00
N ASP A 273 -28.43 14.66 -13.23
CA ASP A 273 -29.60 14.97 -12.41
C ASP A 273 -30.64 13.83 -12.44
N ASN A 274 -30.89 13.24 -13.61
CA ASN A 274 -31.81 12.13 -13.76
C ASN A 274 -31.26 10.83 -13.15
N LEU A 275 -29.94 10.64 -13.22
CA LEU A 275 -29.25 9.51 -12.59
C LEU A 275 -29.40 9.59 -11.05
N ASN A 276 -29.14 10.77 -10.48
CA ASN A 276 -29.22 11.01 -9.04
C ASN A 276 -30.67 10.97 -8.50
N LYS A 277 -31.66 11.35 -9.31
CA LYS A 277 -33.09 11.26 -8.95
C LYS A 277 -33.66 9.84 -8.96
N LYS A 278 -33.08 8.91 -9.72
CA LYS A 278 -33.48 7.49 -9.70
C LYS A 278 -32.98 6.75 -8.45
N ASN A 279 -32.05 7.34 -7.70
CA ASN A 279 -31.40 6.74 -6.53
C ASN A 279 -31.95 7.26 -5.18
N ASN A 280 -32.94 8.15 -5.20
CA ASN A 280 -33.69 8.60 -4.01
C ASN A 280 -35.13 8.09 -4.08
#